data_AF-A0A914NJQ0-F1
#
_entry.id   AF-A0A914NJQ0-F1
#
_cell.length_a   1.000
_cell.length_b   1.000
_cell.length_c   1.000
_cell.angle_alpha   90.00
_cell.angle_beta   90.00
_cell.angle_gamma   90.00
#
_symmetry.space_group_name_H-M   'P 1'
#
loop_
_entity.id
_entity.type
_entity.pdbx_description
1 polymer ?
#
loop_
_entity_poly.entity_id
_entity_poly.type
_entity_poly.pdbx_seq_one_letter_code
_entity_poly.pdbx_strand_id
1 'polypeptide(L)'
;MVQESYYYQGATTNIHPLLSSLVCYTHPVKFSGFDVAEQNNLHFHMSSFSESTGLNLIKQCAPEWVNYNKRQLSRIYPKGARVDSSNFLPQVFFGFF
;
A
#
# COMPACT_ATOMS: atom_id res chain seq x y z
N MET A 1 20.06 -20.35 19.56
CA MET A 1 19.19 -19.46 18.76
C MET A 1 17.77 -19.85 19.08
N VAL A 2 17.05 -18.99 19.81
CA VAL A 2 15.64 -19.25 20.16
C VAL A 2 14.83 -19.00 18.90
N GLN A 3 14.19 -20.04 18.40
CA GLN A 3 13.26 -19.95 17.29
C GLN A 3 11.96 -19.38 17.85
N GLU A 4 11.89 -18.05 17.98
CA GLU A 4 10.64 -17.38 18.33
C GLU A 4 9.63 -17.64 17.20
N SER A 5 8.52 -18.26 17.55
CA SER A 5 7.38 -18.45 16.65
C SER A 5 6.70 -17.09 16.43
N TYR A 6 7.21 -16.34 15.46
CA TYR A 6 6.57 -15.13 14.98
C TYR A 6 5.23 -15.48 14.28
N TYR A 7 4.13 -14.99 14.84
CA TYR A 7 2.80 -15.13 14.24
C TYR A 7 2.58 -14.03 13.19
N TYR A 8 2.79 -14.37 11.93
CA TYR A 8 2.59 -13.47 10.80
C TYR A 8 1.10 -13.37 10.42
N GLN A 9 0.52 -12.17 10.58
CA GLN A 9 -0.76 -11.81 9.95
C GLN A 9 -0.49 -10.84 8.79
N GLY A 10 -0.28 -11.38 7.58
CA GLY A 10 -0.11 -10.60 6.36
C GLY A 10 -1.25 -10.76 5.38
N ALA A 11 -1.34 -9.81 4.43
CA ALA A 11 -2.39 -9.69 3.42
C ALA A 11 -2.56 -10.91 2.48
N THR A 12 -1.58 -11.83 2.49
CA THR A 12 -1.63 -13.16 1.88
C THR A 12 -1.16 -14.18 2.91
N THR A 13 -1.95 -15.23 3.14
CA THR A 13 -1.83 -16.13 4.30
C THR A 13 -0.65 -17.11 4.26
N ASN A 14 0.20 -17.10 3.21
CA ASN A 14 1.23 -18.11 2.96
C ASN A 14 2.57 -17.49 2.50
N ILE A 15 3.25 -16.70 3.33
CA ILE A 15 4.60 -16.19 3.05
C ILE A 15 5.63 -16.97 3.88
N HIS A 16 6.67 -17.49 3.22
CA HIS A 16 7.72 -18.25 3.90
C HIS A 16 8.51 -17.35 4.88
N PRO A 17 8.87 -17.82 6.09
CA PRO A 17 9.55 -17.00 7.10
C PRO A 17 10.85 -16.33 6.61
N LEU A 18 11.65 -17.04 5.81
CA LEU A 18 12.89 -16.48 5.24
C LEU A 18 12.65 -15.33 4.27
N LEU A 19 11.52 -15.33 3.55
CA LEU A 19 11.15 -14.20 2.70
C LEU A 19 10.63 -13.04 3.57
N SER A 20 9.83 -13.35 4.59
CA SER A 20 9.34 -12.35 5.55
C SER A 20 10.48 -11.66 6.29
N SER A 21 11.57 -12.35 6.61
CA SER A 21 12.72 -11.76 7.33
C SER A 21 13.52 -10.76 6.50
N LEU A 22 13.29 -10.67 5.19
CA LEU A 22 13.94 -9.69 4.32
C LEU A 22 13.19 -8.35 4.27
N VAL A 23 11.97 -8.29 4.80
CA VAL A 23 11.14 -7.07 4.77
C VAL A 23 11.55 -6.15 5.92
N CYS A 24 11.97 -4.93 5.58
CA CYS A 24 12.33 -3.90 6.57
C CYS A 24 11.36 -2.71 6.49
N TYR A 25 11.57 -1.79 5.54
CA TYR A 25 10.88 -0.50 5.50
C TYR A 25 9.62 -0.48 4.62
N THR A 26 9.38 -1.53 3.84
CA THR A 26 8.26 -1.61 2.90
C THR A 26 7.46 -2.87 3.18
N HIS A 27 6.74 -2.89 4.29
CA HIS A 27 5.86 -3.99 4.66
C HIS A 27 4.51 -3.84 3.93
N PRO A 28 4.20 -4.70 2.94
CA PRO A 28 2.93 -4.63 2.24
C PRO A 28 1.80 -5.12 3.14
N VAL A 29 0.80 -4.27 3.35
CA VAL A 29 -0.42 -4.60 4.10
C VAL A 29 -1.67 -4.34 3.26
N LYS A 30 -2.73 -5.10 3.52
CA LYS A 30 -4.05 -4.82 2.95
C LYS A 30 -4.52 -3.48 3.49
N PHE A 31 -4.92 -2.58 2.60
CA PHE A 31 -5.45 -1.29 3.00
C PHE A 31 -6.82 -1.48 3.67
N SER A 32 -6.92 -1.06 4.94
CA SER A 32 -8.14 -1.18 5.76
C SER A 32 -8.87 0.14 5.98
N GLY A 33 -8.30 1.27 5.53
CA GLY A 33 -8.84 2.61 5.76
C GLY A 33 -7.74 3.62 6.11
N PHE A 34 -7.95 4.89 5.79
CA PHE A 34 -7.02 5.97 6.14
C PHE A 34 -6.96 6.21 7.65
N ASP A 35 -8.11 6.12 8.32
CA ASP A 35 -8.28 6.19 9.77
C ASP A 35 -7.52 5.07 10.48
N VAL A 36 -7.63 3.83 9.99
CA VAL A 36 -6.92 2.67 10.54
C VAL A 36 -5.41 2.84 10.36
N ALA A 37 -4.97 3.31 9.19
CA ALA A 37 -3.56 3.56 8.91
C ALA A 37 -2.99 4.67 9.80
N GLU A 38 -3.76 5.76 10.01
CA GLU A 38 -3.39 6.86 10.88
C GLU A 38 -3.28 6.43 12.33
N GLN A 39 -4.27 5.70 12.85
CA GLN A 39 -4.32 5.16 14.22
C GLN A 39 -3.17 4.21 14.51
N ASN A 40 -2.86 3.29 13.59
CA ASN A 40 -1.77 2.34 13.75
C ASN A 40 -0.39 3.02 13.78
N ASN A 41 -0.24 4.11 13.03
CA ASN A 41 0.99 4.91 13.00
C ASN A 41 2.28 4.13 12.68
N LEU A 42 2.19 3.17 11.76
CA LEU A 42 3.32 2.34 11.34
C LEU A 42 3.85 2.80 9.98
N HIS A 43 4.87 3.65 9.99
CA HIS A 43 5.42 4.28 8.77
C HIS A 43 6.01 3.29 7.76
N PHE A 44 6.46 2.12 8.21
CA PHE A 44 6.99 1.06 7.36
C PHE A 44 5.89 0.23 6.67
N HIS A 45 4.61 0.41 7.06
CA HIS A 45 3.49 -0.18 6.33
C HIS A 45 3.22 0.58 5.05
N MET A 46 2.98 -0.16 3.98
CA MET A 46 2.61 0.39 2.67
C MET A 46 1.48 -0.42 2.05
N SER A 47 0.71 0.22 1.16
CA SER A 47 -0.39 -0.42 0.45
C SER A 47 -0.28 -0.20 -1.04
N SER A 48 -0.64 -1.24 -1.81
CA SER A 48 -0.70 -1.19 -3.27
C SER A 48 -2.15 -1.03 -3.74
N PHE A 49 -2.37 -0.16 -4.73
CA PHE A 49 -3.68 0.17 -5.29
C PHE A 49 -3.67 0.03 -6.81
N SER A 50 -4.73 -0.55 -7.38
CA SER A 50 -4.97 -0.44 -8.82
C SER A 50 -5.24 1.01 -9.19
N GLU A 51 -4.98 1.42 -10.43
CA GLU A 51 -5.30 2.77 -10.90
C GLU A 51 -6.76 3.14 -10.63
N SER A 52 -7.70 2.19 -10.79
CA SER A 52 -9.13 2.43 -10.55
C SER A 52 -9.43 2.68 -9.07
N THR A 53 -8.82 1.90 -8.18
CA THR A 53 -8.97 2.08 -6.72
C THR A 53 -8.34 3.41 -6.28
N GLY A 54 -7.11 3.70 -6.70
CA GLY A 54 -6.42 4.93 -6.34
C GLY A 54 -7.16 6.17 -6.84
N LEU A 55 -7.69 6.15 -8.07
CA LEU A 55 -8.51 7.24 -8.60
C LEU A 55 -9.79 7.46 -7.79
N ASN A 56 -10.45 6.40 -7.35
CA ASN A 56 -11.65 6.53 -6.52
C ASN A 56 -11.32 7.13 -5.14
N LEU A 57 -10.24 6.66 -4.49
CA LEU A 57 -9.78 7.20 -3.21
C LEU A 57 -9.41 8.67 -3.32
N ILE A 58 -8.69 9.06 -4.37
CA ILE A 58 -8.38 10.45 -4.65
C ILE A 58 -9.65 11.30 -4.84
N LYS A 59 -10.62 10.81 -5.63
CA LYS A 59 -11.85 11.56 -5.90
C LYS A 59 -12.72 11.76 -4.67
N GLN A 60 -12.74 10.79 -3.74
CA GLN A 60 -13.62 10.79 -2.58
C GLN A 60 -12.95 11.31 -1.31
N CYS A 61 -11.63 11.12 -1.19
CA CYS A 61 -10.85 11.29 0.05
C CYS A 61 -9.46 11.89 -0.25
N ALA A 62 -9.39 12.94 -1.08
CA ALA A 62 -8.12 13.59 -1.45
C ALA A 62 -7.30 14.07 -0.23
N PRO A 63 -7.88 14.76 0.78
CA PRO A 63 -7.11 15.20 1.94
C PRO A 63 -6.47 14.05 2.72
N GLU A 64 -7.20 12.96 2.92
CA GLU A 64 -6.74 11.76 3.59
C GLU A 64 -5.66 11.05 2.78
N TRP A 65 -5.82 10.98 1.45
CA TRP A 65 -4.78 10.46 0.54
C TRP A 65 -3.46 11.23 0.70
N VAL A 66 -3.52 12.56 0.73
CA VAL A 66 -2.33 13.40 0.92
C VAL A 66 -1.72 13.18 2.30
N ASN A 67 -2.54 13.16 3.35
CA ASN A 67 -2.04 12.97 4.72
C ASN A 67 -1.43 11.57 4.93
N TYR A 68 -2.03 10.53 4.36
CA TYR A 68 -1.48 9.18 4.35
C TYR A 68 -0.08 9.15 3.70
N ASN A 69 0.06 9.76 2.51
CA ASN A 69 1.32 9.76 1.76
C ASN A 69 2.43 10.63 2.38
N LYS A 70 2.13 11.50 3.34
CA LYS A 70 3.16 12.18 4.15
C LYS A 70 3.91 11.22 5.07
N ARG A 71 3.30 10.09 5.43
CA ARG A 71 3.80 9.17 6.48
C ARG A 71 4.08 7.76 5.98
N GLN A 72 3.37 7.29 4.96
CA GLN A 72 3.42 5.93 4.44
C GLN A 72 3.49 5.94 2.91
N LEU A 73 3.92 4.83 2.33
CA LEU A 73 4.01 4.70 0.87
C LEU A 73 2.69 4.16 0.28
N SER A 74 2.28 4.75 -0.84
CA SER A 74 1.29 4.16 -1.74
C SER A 74 1.97 3.70 -3.03
N ARG A 75 1.65 2.49 -3.48
CA ARG A 75 2.11 1.97 -4.79
C ARG A 75 0.92 1.87 -5.73
N ILE A 76 0.93 2.60 -6.84
CA ILE A 76 -0.10 2.50 -7.89
C ILE A 76 0.35 1.56 -8.99
N TYR A 77 -0.55 0.73 -9.50
CA TYR A 77 -0.29 -0.12 -10.67
C TYR A 77 -1.43 -0.06 -11.71
N PRO A 78 -1.14 -0.26 -13.01
CA PRO A 78 -2.16 -0.23 -14.06
C PRO A 78 -3.27 -1.26 -13.83
N LYS A 79 -4.51 -0.94 -14.21
CA LYS A 79 -5.61 -1.94 -14.15
C LYS A 79 -5.38 -3.07 -15.17
N GLY A 80 -5.87 -4.26 -14.84
CA GLY A 80 -5.72 -5.45 -15.71
C GLY A 80 -6.37 -5.33 -17.09
N ALA A 81 -7.32 -4.41 -17.29
CA ALA A 81 -7.94 -4.17 -18.60
C ALA A 81 -6.96 -3.57 -19.64
N ARG A 82 -5.80 -3.05 -19.21
CA ARG A 82 -4.74 -2.54 -20.08
C ARG A 82 -3.86 -3.69 -20.59
N VAL A 83 -4.45 -4.56 -21.40
CA VAL A 83 -3.79 -5.75 -21.94
C VAL A 83 -2.71 -5.41 -22.97
N ASP A 84 -2.76 -4.19 -23.51
CA ASP A 84 -1.78 -3.61 -24.44
C ASP A 84 -0.56 -3.00 -23.74
N SER A 85 -0.45 -3.14 -22.41
CA SER A 85 0.58 -2.49 -21.59
C SER A 85 0.57 -0.96 -21.68
N SER A 86 -0.55 -0.35 -22.05
CA SER A 86 -0.73 1.10 -21.97
C SER A 86 -0.56 1.59 -20.52
N ASN A 87 -0.16 2.85 -20.36
CA ASN A 87 0.06 3.46 -19.05
C ASN A 87 -1.06 4.46 -18.72
N PHE A 88 -1.28 4.69 -17.42
CA PHE A 88 -2.07 5.81 -16.94
C PHE A 88 -1.21 7.08 -16.86
N LEU A 89 -1.85 8.25 -16.77
CA LEU A 89 -1.14 9.51 -16.54
C LEU A 89 -0.73 9.61 -15.05
N PRO A 90 0.57 9.60 -14.72
CA PRO A 90 1.00 9.53 -13.33
C PRO A 90 0.74 10.82 -12.54
N GLN A 91 0.64 11.97 -13.22
CA GLN A 91 0.38 13.27 -12.60
C GLN A 91 -0.90 13.27 -11.74
N VAL A 92 -1.88 12.44 -12.10
CA VAL A 92 -3.14 12.33 -11.34
C VAL A 92 -2.92 11.85 -9.91
N PHE A 93 -1.85 11.10 -9.64
CA PHE A 93 -1.51 10.57 -8.32
C PHE A 93 -0.46 11.40 -7.58
N PHE A 94 0.32 12.22 -8.31
CA PHE A 94 1.41 13.02 -7.75
C PHE A 94 1.01 14.47 -7.46
N GLY A 95 0.07 15.02 -8.23
CA GLY A 95 -0.32 16.42 -8.17
C GLY A 95 -1.38 16.72 -7.12
N PHE A 96 -0.97 16.77 -5.85
CA PHE A 96 -1.70 17.45 -4.78
C PHE A 96 -0.72 18.38 -4.05
N PHE A 97 -0.36 19.49 -4.71
CA PHE A 97 0.41 20.58 -4.12
C PHE A 97 -0.42 21.86 -4.19
#